data_AF-A0A524Q8E7-F1
#
_entry.id   AF-A0A524Q8E7-F1
#
_cell.length_a   1.000
_cell.length_b   1.000
_cell.length_c   1.000
_cell.angle_alpha   90.00
_cell.angle_beta   90.00
_cell.angle_gamma   90.00
#
_symmetry.space_group_name_H-M   'P 1'
#
loop_
_entity.id
_entity.type
_entity.pdbx_description
1 polymer ?
#
loop_
_entity_poly.entity_id
_entity_poly.type
_entity_poly.pdbx_seq_one_letter_code
_entity_poly.pdbx_strand_id
1 'polypeptide(L)'
;MAVRTDIRDFHEVGRIPAAGDNVAIATRRLEAGTVIAYGDRRWPLSHTVLEGHRFALQSIRAGEPLLSWGLAFGLAIRDLSPGEYVCNEKILKVLAERDIDFPLPPQANFRDQIKSYELDRKSFRPGQQVSRVEVPATFEGYRRAGARGVGTRNFIIILATTSDAAAFAESVASRFKDAADTYGNIDGVVAVTHTEGGGGRQPNNLAFVLRTLAGFMLHANVGAVLAVDYGTGSFSNNSLQDFMASGDYSLDDVTHAFMGLGADRETEIERAVGIVREWLPQVDSQHRSVESVANLRLALQCGGSDAFSGISGNPLAGWVAKEVIRNGGSANLAETDELIGAESYVLENVRDEVTARRFLDKIAEFKARAANHGTSAEGNPSGGNNYRGLYNIALKSIGAARKRDPQVRLDFVIDYAEPMRE
;
A
#
# COMPACT_ATOMS: atom_id res chain seq x y z
N MET A 1 -13.12 25.51 44.89
CA MET A 1 -13.20 25.84 43.45
C MET A 1 -14.08 24.80 42.79
N ALA A 2 -15.20 25.19 42.17
CA ALA A 2 -16.02 24.24 41.42
C ALA A 2 -15.17 23.68 40.27
N VAL A 3 -14.92 22.36 40.28
CA VAL A 3 -14.29 21.67 39.15
C VAL A 3 -15.23 21.88 37.98
N ARG A 4 -14.84 22.74 37.05
CA ARG A 4 -15.61 23.02 35.84
C ARG A 4 -15.64 21.70 35.07
N THR A 5 -16.80 21.05 35.00
CA THR A 5 -16.97 19.82 34.22
C THR A 5 -16.57 20.13 32.78
N ASP A 6 -15.50 19.50 32.28
CA ASP A 6 -15.10 19.64 30.89
C ASP A 6 -16.12 18.88 30.03
N ILE A 7 -17.01 19.62 29.38
CA ILE A 7 -18.03 19.07 28.48
C ILE A 7 -17.56 19.36 27.05
N ARG A 8 -17.45 18.31 26.23
CA ARG A 8 -17.03 18.39 24.83
C ARG A 8 -18.14 17.91 23.91
N ASP A 9 -18.39 18.65 22.85
CA ASP A 9 -19.21 18.15 21.75
C ASP A 9 -18.47 17.01 21.04
N PHE A 10 -19.16 15.90 20.81
CA PHE A 10 -18.58 14.71 20.19
C PHE A 10 -17.90 15.01 18.84
N HIS A 11 -18.50 15.87 18.01
CA HIS A 11 -17.95 16.17 16.67
C HIS A 11 -16.64 16.97 16.73
N GLU A 12 -16.31 17.57 17.87
CA GLU A 12 -15.01 18.22 18.08
C GLU A 12 -13.90 17.23 18.43
N VAL A 13 -14.24 16.10 19.05
CA VAL A 13 -13.26 15.24 19.73
C VAL A 13 -13.29 13.76 19.31
N GLY A 14 -14.28 13.35 18.54
CA GLY A 14 -14.52 11.96 18.18
C GLY A 14 -14.93 11.77 16.72
N ARG A 15 -14.61 10.61 16.15
CA ARG A 15 -15.05 10.19 14.83
C ARG A 15 -15.64 8.79 14.89
N ILE A 16 -16.80 8.61 14.26
CA ILE A 16 -17.42 7.30 14.03
C ILE A 16 -17.02 6.84 12.62
N PRO A 17 -16.33 5.71 12.45
CA PRO A 17 -15.83 5.29 11.14
C PRO A 17 -16.94 5.01 10.10
N ALA A 18 -18.03 4.39 10.52
CA ALA A 18 -19.24 4.24 9.71
C ALA A 18 -20.51 4.28 10.59
N ALA A 19 -21.65 4.59 9.96
CA ALA A 19 -22.94 4.49 10.64
C ALA A 19 -23.17 3.06 11.17
N GLY A 20 -23.62 2.96 12.42
CA GLY A 20 -23.83 1.67 13.10
C GLY A 20 -22.64 1.18 13.93
N ASP A 21 -21.46 1.79 13.81
CA ASP A 21 -20.34 1.47 14.71
C ASP A 21 -20.66 1.88 16.16
N ASN A 22 -20.26 1.03 17.10
CA ASN A 22 -20.55 1.19 18.53
C ASN A 22 -19.37 1.75 19.34
N VAL A 23 -18.25 2.03 18.68
CA VAL A 23 -17.07 2.68 19.26
C VAL A 23 -16.63 3.85 18.38
N ALA A 24 -16.10 4.91 19.00
CA ALA A 24 -15.54 6.06 18.30
C ALA A 24 -14.03 6.15 18.49
N ILE A 25 -13.36 6.78 17.52
CA ILE A 25 -11.94 7.15 17.58
C ILE A 25 -11.83 8.55 18.19
N ALA A 26 -11.04 8.72 19.23
CA ALA A 26 -10.70 10.02 19.78
C ALA A 26 -9.72 10.76 18.83
N THR A 27 -10.02 12.01 18.49
CA THR A 27 -9.18 12.82 17.58
C THR A 27 -8.12 13.66 18.31
N ARG A 28 -8.04 13.49 19.63
CA ARG A 28 -7.08 14.14 20.54
C ARG A 28 -7.06 13.36 21.85
N ARG A 29 -6.09 13.63 22.72
CA ARG A 29 -6.13 13.15 24.10
C ARG A 29 -7.35 13.74 24.83
N LEU A 30 -8.11 12.88 25.51
CA LEU A 30 -9.29 13.25 26.30
C LEU A 30 -9.08 12.76 27.73
N GLU A 31 -9.12 13.67 28.71
CA GLU A 31 -8.86 13.32 30.11
C GLU A 31 -10.01 12.55 30.74
N ALA A 32 -9.69 11.68 31.71
CA ALA A 32 -10.68 11.02 32.54
C ALA A 32 -11.67 12.03 33.15
N GLY A 33 -12.97 11.69 33.13
CA GLY A 33 -14.04 12.55 33.60
C GLY A 33 -14.53 13.60 32.60
N THR A 34 -13.87 13.77 31.44
CA THR A 34 -14.41 14.59 30.34
C THR A 34 -15.79 14.05 29.95
N VAL A 35 -16.80 14.92 29.89
CA VAL A 35 -18.16 14.55 29.50
C VAL A 35 -18.33 14.76 28.01
N ILE A 36 -18.62 13.68 27.29
CA ILE A 36 -18.93 13.71 25.86
C ILE A 36 -20.42 13.97 25.68
N ALA A 37 -20.77 15.02 24.94
CA ALA A 37 -22.12 15.32 24.51
C ALA A 37 -22.32 14.88 23.05
N TYR A 38 -23.32 14.02 22.80
CA TYR A 38 -23.66 13.54 21.46
C TYR A 38 -25.18 13.46 21.30
N GLY A 39 -25.77 14.41 20.59
CA GLY A 39 -27.22 14.63 20.60
C GLY A 39 -27.73 14.89 22.02
N ASP A 40 -28.79 14.19 22.42
CA ASP A 40 -29.37 14.31 23.77
C ASP A 40 -28.63 13.48 24.84
N ARG A 41 -27.62 12.71 24.43
CA ARG A 41 -26.88 11.81 25.33
C ARG A 41 -25.63 12.51 25.86
N ARG A 42 -25.33 12.24 27.13
CA ARG A 42 -24.10 12.69 27.79
C ARG A 42 -23.53 11.57 28.64
N TRP A 43 -22.23 11.35 28.55
CA TRP A 43 -21.54 10.37 29.37
C TRP A 43 -20.11 10.83 29.69
N PRO A 44 -19.59 10.58 30.91
CA PRO A 44 -18.20 10.83 31.23
C PRO A 44 -17.29 9.74 30.64
N LEU A 45 -16.05 10.10 30.31
CA LEU A 45 -14.99 9.13 30.02
C LEU A 45 -14.49 8.50 31.31
N SER A 46 -14.42 7.16 31.37
CA SER A 46 -13.99 6.45 32.57
C SER A 46 -12.48 6.55 32.84
N HIS A 47 -11.69 6.75 31.79
CA HIS A 47 -10.24 6.85 31.80
C HIS A 47 -9.79 7.90 30.77
N THR A 48 -8.54 8.33 30.87
CA THR A 48 -7.92 9.15 29.81
C THR A 48 -7.82 8.31 28.53
N VAL A 49 -8.32 8.84 27.42
CA VAL A 49 -8.29 8.20 26.10
C VAL A 49 -7.31 8.95 25.22
N LEU A 50 -6.32 8.25 24.69
CA LEU A 50 -5.31 8.83 23.81
C LEU A 50 -5.89 9.17 22.43
N GLU A 51 -5.22 10.09 21.72
CA GLU A 51 -5.50 10.32 20.30
C GLU A 51 -5.35 9.01 19.49
N GLY A 52 -6.30 8.76 18.61
CA GLY A 52 -6.41 7.54 17.81
C GLY A 52 -7.01 6.34 18.56
N HIS A 53 -7.09 6.39 19.89
CA HIS A 53 -7.70 5.32 20.70
C HIS A 53 -9.21 5.44 20.75
N ARG A 54 -9.88 4.39 21.27
CA ARG A 54 -11.31 4.22 21.12
C ARG A 54 -12.06 4.22 22.44
N PHE A 55 -13.29 4.74 22.40
CA PHE A 55 -14.23 4.66 23.51
C PHE A 55 -15.61 4.21 23.03
N ALA A 56 -16.36 3.55 23.92
CA ALA A 56 -17.71 3.06 23.60
C ALA A 56 -18.71 4.22 23.47
N LEU A 57 -19.57 4.17 22.46
CA LEU A 57 -20.64 5.15 22.22
C LEU A 57 -21.98 4.78 22.86
N GLN A 58 -22.11 3.51 23.23
CA GLN A 58 -23.31 2.92 23.80
C GLN A 58 -22.92 1.76 24.73
N SER A 59 -23.89 1.20 25.44
CA SER A 59 -23.68 -0.05 26.17
C SER A 59 -23.40 -1.19 25.19
N ILE A 60 -22.40 -2.02 25.49
CA ILE A 60 -22.04 -3.21 24.70
C ILE A 60 -21.98 -4.38 25.69
N ARG A 61 -22.81 -5.41 25.51
CA ARG A 61 -22.86 -6.55 26.44
C ARG A 61 -21.71 -7.51 26.22
N ALA A 62 -21.38 -8.29 27.25
CA ALA A 62 -20.43 -9.39 27.13
C ALA A 62 -20.81 -10.32 25.95
N GLY A 63 -19.84 -10.62 25.10
CA GLY A 63 -20.01 -11.42 23.88
C GLY A 63 -20.50 -10.64 22.65
N GLU A 64 -20.92 -9.38 22.79
CA GLU A 64 -21.29 -8.54 21.64
C GLU A 64 -20.05 -8.02 20.89
N PRO A 65 -20.15 -7.82 19.57
CA PRO A 65 -19.04 -7.34 18.76
C PRO A 65 -18.76 -5.86 18.96
N LEU A 66 -17.48 -5.49 18.95
CA LEU A 66 -17.03 -4.12 18.79
C LEU A 66 -16.79 -3.87 17.30
N LEU A 67 -17.43 -2.83 16.77
CA LEU A 67 -17.55 -2.59 15.33
C LEU A 67 -16.74 -1.38 14.89
N SER A 68 -16.07 -1.51 13.75
CA SER A 68 -15.45 -0.42 13.00
C SER A 68 -15.68 -0.64 11.51
N TRP A 69 -16.23 0.34 10.81
CA TRP A 69 -16.74 0.21 9.44
C TRP A 69 -17.78 -0.91 9.28
N GLY A 70 -18.62 -1.13 10.29
CA GLY A 70 -19.63 -2.19 10.31
C GLY A 70 -19.08 -3.62 10.49
N LEU A 71 -17.77 -3.76 10.67
CA LEU A 71 -17.10 -5.05 10.82
C LEU A 71 -16.57 -5.23 12.25
N ALA A 72 -16.71 -6.45 12.78
CA ALA A 72 -16.23 -6.79 14.10
C ALA A 72 -14.70 -6.86 14.10
N PHE A 73 -14.06 -6.08 14.98
CA PHE A 73 -12.61 -6.22 15.26
C PHE A 73 -12.36 -6.92 16.60
N GLY A 74 -13.39 -7.14 17.42
CA GLY A 74 -13.27 -7.79 18.71
C GLY A 74 -14.62 -8.13 19.33
N LEU A 75 -14.59 -8.94 20.39
CA LEU A 75 -15.75 -9.26 21.22
C LEU A 75 -15.55 -8.73 22.62
N ALA A 76 -16.58 -8.10 23.17
CA ALA A 76 -16.58 -7.67 24.56
C ALA A 76 -16.45 -8.90 25.48
N ILE A 77 -15.56 -8.86 26.48
CA ILE A 77 -15.39 -9.95 27.47
C ILE A 77 -16.19 -9.70 28.75
N ARG A 78 -16.73 -8.50 28.91
CA ARG A 78 -17.67 -8.07 29.94
C ARG A 78 -18.57 -6.98 29.37
N ASP A 79 -19.56 -6.53 30.14
CA ASP A 79 -20.36 -5.38 29.74
C ASP A 79 -19.50 -4.09 29.75
N LEU A 80 -19.68 -3.26 28.72
CA LEU A 80 -19.10 -1.93 28.59
C LEU A 80 -20.17 -0.86 28.69
N SER A 81 -19.84 0.24 29.35
CA SER A 81 -20.68 1.44 29.43
C SER A 81 -20.25 2.49 28.40
N PRO A 82 -21.16 3.39 27.97
CA PRO A 82 -20.77 4.54 27.14
C PRO A 82 -19.65 5.36 27.80
N GLY A 83 -18.65 5.77 27.01
CA GLY A 83 -17.47 6.52 27.48
C GLY A 83 -16.32 5.66 27.98
N GLU A 84 -16.50 4.34 28.03
CA GLU A 84 -15.44 3.46 28.49
C GLU A 84 -14.33 3.29 27.45
N TYR A 85 -13.07 3.42 27.87
CA TYR A 85 -11.91 3.21 27.03
C TYR A 85 -11.82 1.74 26.59
N VAL A 86 -11.98 1.48 25.30
CA VAL A 86 -11.86 0.17 24.66
C VAL A 86 -10.39 -0.26 24.60
N CYS A 87 -10.05 -1.40 25.18
CA CYS A 87 -8.68 -1.92 25.23
C CYS A 87 -8.64 -3.46 25.29
N ASN A 88 -7.67 -4.06 24.59
CA ASN A 88 -7.31 -5.47 24.70
C ASN A 88 -6.01 -5.62 25.49
N GLU A 89 -5.63 -6.87 25.81
CA GLU A 89 -4.41 -7.17 26.56
C GLU A 89 -3.15 -6.62 25.88
N LYS A 90 -3.08 -6.72 24.55
CA LYS A 90 -1.95 -6.24 23.75
C LYS A 90 -1.75 -4.74 23.90
N ILE A 91 -2.81 -3.95 23.80
CA ILE A 91 -2.76 -2.49 23.93
C ILE A 91 -2.38 -2.08 25.34
N LEU A 92 -2.98 -2.69 26.37
CA LEU A 92 -2.61 -2.40 27.75
C LEU A 92 -1.12 -2.66 28.01
N LYS A 93 -0.58 -3.78 27.51
CA LYS A 93 0.84 -4.10 27.61
C LYS A 93 1.72 -3.06 26.89
N VAL A 94 1.41 -2.74 25.64
CA VAL A 94 2.18 -1.77 24.84
C VAL A 94 2.18 -0.37 25.48
N LEU A 95 1.08 0.03 26.10
CA LEU A 95 0.99 1.32 26.79
C LEU A 95 1.68 1.30 28.16
N ALA A 96 1.61 0.19 28.90
CA ALA A 96 2.27 0.05 30.20
C ALA A 96 3.81 0.03 30.10
N GLU A 97 4.36 -0.40 28.96
CA GLU A 97 5.79 -0.36 28.66
C GLU A 97 6.28 1.06 28.26
N ARG A 98 5.40 2.06 28.23
CA ARG A 98 5.71 3.44 27.87
C ARG A 98 5.59 4.37 29.08
N ASP A 99 6.31 5.49 29.02
CA ASP A 99 6.23 6.56 30.02
C ASP A 99 4.96 7.39 29.79
N ILE A 100 3.83 6.92 30.34
CA ILE A 100 2.53 7.60 30.30
C ILE A 100 2.18 8.20 31.67
N ASP A 101 1.58 9.39 31.65
CA ASP A 101 1.29 10.23 32.81
C ASP A 101 -0.12 10.02 33.41
N PHE A 102 -0.83 8.98 33.00
CA PHE A 102 -2.21 8.71 33.41
C PHE A 102 -2.46 7.21 33.67
N PRO A 103 -3.43 6.85 34.51
CA PRO A 103 -3.76 5.46 34.78
C PRO A 103 -4.45 4.79 33.58
N LEU A 104 -3.99 3.58 33.24
CA LEU A 104 -4.66 2.72 32.26
C LEU A 104 -5.84 1.96 32.90
N PRO A 105 -6.82 1.50 32.09
CA PRO A 105 -7.77 0.51 32.54
C PRO A 105 -7.06 -0.71 33.15
N PRO A 106 -7.52 -1.23 34.31
CA PRO A 106 -6.80 -2.28 35.03
C PRO A 106 -6.84 -3.65 34.32
N GLN A 107 -7.80 -3.85 33.42
CA GLN A 107 -8.03 -5.09 32.68
C GLN A 107 -8.55 -4.77 31.29
N ALA A 108 -8.27 -5.67 30.34
CA ALA A 108 -8.86 -5.62 29.02
C ALA A 108 -10.39 -5.72 29.11
N ASN A 109 -11.10 -5.14 28.13
CA ASN A 109 -12.55 -5.23 28.03
C ASN A 109 -13.04 -5.86 26.72
N PHE A 110 -12.14 -6.13 25.78
CA PHE A 110 -12.42 -6.96 24.62
C PHE A 110 -11.26 -7.90 24.28
N ARG A 111 -11.58 -8.96 23.53
CA ARG A 111 -10.61 -9.87 22.90
C ARG A 111 -10.69 -9.74 21.39
N ASP A 112 -9.56 -9.92 20.73
CA ASP A 112 -9.48 -9.86 19.27
C ASP A 112 -10.40 -10.90 18.63
N GLN A 113 -11.05 -10.50 17.53
CA GLN A 113 -11.83 -11.41 16.70
C GLN A 113 -11.49 -11.15 15.25
N ILE A 114 -10.98 -12.17 14.58
CA ILE A 114 -10.80 -12.18 13.13
C ILE A 114 -11.72 -13.29 12.64
N LYS A 115 -12.79 -12.93 11.93
CA LYS A 115 -13.68 -13.92 11.34
C LYS A 115 -13.06 -14.40 10.03
N SER A 116 -12.82 -15.70 9.90
CA SER A 116 -12.45 -16.30 8.62
C SER A 116 -13.55 -16.01 7.61
N TYR A 117 -13.17 -15.48 6.46
CA TYR A 117 -14.09 -15.31 5.35
C TYR A 117 -14.27 -16.62 4.61
N GLU A 118 -15.53 -17.01 4.41
CA GLU A 118 -15.91 -18.16 3.60
C GLU A 118 -16.76 -17.67 2.42
N LEU A 119 -16.32 -18.01 1.21
CA LEU A 119 -17.05 -17.65 0.00
C LEU A 119 -18.31 -18.51 -0.13
N ASP A 120 -19.47 -17.93 0.16
CA ASP A 120 -20.75 -18.60 -0.07
C ASP A 120 -21.13 -18.57 -1.56
N ARG A 121 -20.82 -19.67 -2.25
CA ARG A 121 -21.11 -19.83 -3.68
C ARG A 121 -22.60 -19.77 -4.02
N LYS A 122 -23.49 -20.07 -3.06
CA LYS A 122 -24.95 -20.08 -3.32
C LYS A 122 -25.51 -18.65 -3.33
N SER A 123 -25.00 -17.79 -2.46
CA SER A 123 -25.41 -16.39 -2.38
C SER A 123 -24.54 -15.45 -3.23
N PHE A 124 -23.43 -15.92 -3.80
CA PHE A 124 -22.54 -15.12 -4.63
C PHE A 124 -23.28 -14.39 -5.76
N ARG A 125 -22.98 -13.10 -5.92
CA ARG A 125 -23.45 -12.26 -7.02
C ARG A 125 -22.25 -11.51 -7.61
N PRO A 126 -22.03 -11.60 -8.94
CA PRO A 126 -21.06 -10.76 -9.62
C PRO A 126 -21.27 -9.28 -9.31
N GLY A 127 -20.17 -8.59 -9.00
CA GLY A 127 -20.16 -7.17 -8.76
C GLY A 127 -20.41 -6.35 -10.02
N GLN A 128 -20.85 -5.11 -9.84
CA GLN A 128 -21.02 -4.14 -10.92
C GLN A 128 -19.88 -3.12 -10.87
N GLN A 129 -19.22 -2.91 -12.00
CA GLN A 129 -18.20 -1.87 -12.12
C GLN A 129 -18.85 -0.49 -12.23
N VAL A 130 -18.17 0.54 -11.72
CA VAL A 130 -18.59 1.93 -11.87
C VAL A 130 -18.76 2.30 -13.36
N SER A 131 -19.78 3.09 -13.67
CA SER A 131 -19.99 3.60 -15.02
C SER A 131 -18.83 4.51 -15.44
N ARG A 132 -18.39 4.34 -16.69
CA ARG A 132 -17.42 5.26 -17.29
C ARG A 132 -18.05 6.64 -17.50
N VAL A 133 -17.23 7.69 -17.41
CA VAL A 133 -17.64 9.02 -17.86
C VAL A 133 -17.76 9.04 -19.38
N GLU A 134 -18.64 9.89 -19.92
CA GLU A 134 -18.84 10.00 -21.37
C GLU A 134 -17.59 10.55 -22.09
N VAL A 135 -16.95 11.55 -21.47
CA VAL A 135 -15.72 12.17 -21.97
C VAL A 135 -14.65 12.06 -20.90
N PRO A 136 -13.65 11.17 -21.06
CA PRO A 136 -12.54 11.07 -20.13
C PRO A 136 -11.75 12.36 -20.02
N ALA A 137 -11.34 12.70 -18.80
CA ALA A 137 -10.39 13.76 -18.54
C ALA A 137 -9.03 13.46 -19.20
N THR A 138 -8.22 14.50 -19.37
CA THR A 138 -6.90 14.41 -20.00
C THR A 138 -5.78 14.90 -19.08
N PHE A 139 -4.54 14.54 -19.39
CA PHE A 139 -3.32 15.01 -18.73
C PHE A 139 -2.17 15.12 -19.75
N GLU A 140 -1.14 15.90 -19.41
CA GLU A 140 0.08 16.00 -20.23
C GLU A 140 1.01 14.82 -19.94
N GLY A 141 1.18 13.90 -20.90
CA GLY A 141 1.93 12.65 -20.73
C GLY A 141 2.89 12.35 -21.88
N TYR A 142 3.88 11.50 -21.62
CA TYR A 142 4.83 11.01 -22.64
C TYR A 142 4.29 9.73 -23.26
N ARG A 143 3.68 9.85 -24.44
CA ARG A 143 3.25 8.69 -25.23
C ARG A 143 4.47 7.85 -25.62
N ARG A 144 4.48 6.57 -25.24
CA ARG A 144 5.54 5.62 -25.63
C ARG A 144 5.12 4.84 -26.87
N ALA A 145 6.13 4.37 -27.61
CA ALA A 145 5.91 3.46 -28.73
C ALA A 145 5.34 2.11 -28.26
N GLY A 146 4.70 1.40 -29.18
CA GLY A 146 4.04 0.12 -28.95
C GLY A 146 3.02 0.13 -27.81
N ALA A 147 3.03 -0.94 -27.02
CA ALA A 147 2.05 -1.19 -25.95
C ALA A 147 2.43 -0.61 -24.58
N ARG A 148 3.53 0.15 -24.50
CA ARG A 148 4.07 0.66 -23.22
C ARG A 148 3.15 1.67 -22.52
N GLY A 149 2.27 2.34 -23.27
CA GLY A 149 1.30 3.29 -22.75
C GLY A 149 1.84 4.71 -22.64
N VAL A 150 1.44 5.43 -21.59
CA VAL A 150 1.76 6.86 -21.41
C VAL A 150 2.45 7.06 -20.06
N GLY A 151 3.66 7.64 -20.09
CA GLY A 151 4.40 8.03 -18.90
C GLY A 151 3.95 9.38 -18.34
N THR A 152 3.93 9.52 -17.02
CA THR A 152 3.80 10.83 -16.34
C THR A 152 5.15 11.52 -16.16
N ARG A 153 6.24 10.78 -16.38
CA ARG A 153 7.64 11.23 -16.28
C ARG A 153 8.48 10.62 -17.41
N ASN A 154 9.69 11.13 -17.60
CA ASN A 154 10.65 10.68 -18.59
C ASN A 154 12.04 10.58 -17.96
N PHE A 155 12.36 9.38 -17.47
CA PHE A 155 13.64 9.08 -16.82
C PHE A 155 14.54 8.25 -17.73
N ILE A 156 15.84 8.45 -17.60
CA ILE A 156 16.84 7.45 -17.98
C ILE A 156 17.20 6.68 -16.72
N ILE A 157 17.16 5.35 -16.76
CA ILE A 157 17.46 4.53 -15.59
C ILE A 157 18.77 3.76 -15.78
N ILE A 158 19.60 3.74 -14.73
CA ILE A 158 20.74 2.85 -14.60
C ILE A 158 20.30 1.71 -13.69
N LEU A 159 19.96 0.58 -14.28
CA LEU A 159 19.41 -0.57 -13.58
C LEU A 159 20.55 -1.47 -13.13
N ALA A 160 20.79 -1.56 -11.83
CA ALA A 160 21.66 -2.60 -11.30
C ALA A 160 20.88 -3.93 -11.32
N THR A 161 21.33 -4.87 -12.14
CA THR A 161 20.67 -6.20 -12.25
C THR A 161 20.96 -7.04 -11.01
N THR A 162 22.07 -6.80 -10.31
CA THR A 162 22.38 -7.44 -9.03
C THR A 162 22.76 -6.39 -7.98
N SER A 163 22.62 -6.75 -6.71
CA SER A 163 23.02 -5.91 -5.57
C SER A 163 24.47 -5.42 -5.65
N ASP A 164 25.35 -6.24 -6.23
CA ASP A 164 26.78 -5.93 -6.33
C ASP A 164 27.05 -4.74 -7.27
N ALA A 165 26.17 -4.52 -8.25
CA ALA A 165 26.26 -3.40 -9.18
C ALA A 165 25.60 -2.11 -8.66
N ALA A 166 24.98 -2.11 -7.48
CA ALA A 166 24.23 -0.96 -6.95
C ALA A 166 25.08 0.31 -6.85
N ALA A 167 26.24 0.21 -6.19
CA ALA A 167 27.14 1.35 -6.02
C ALA A 167 27.70 1.87 -7.35
N PHE A 168 27.85 1.00 -8.36
CA PHE A 168 28.24 1.40 -9.70
C PHE A 168 27.13 2.21 -10.37
N ALA A 169 25.89 1.71 -10.36
CA ALA A 169 24.73 2.39 -10.94
C ALA A 169 24.52 3.78 -10.32
N GLU A 170 24.63 3.89 -8.99
CA GLU A 170 24.56 5.16 -8.27
C GLU A 170 25.68 6.13 -8.68
N SER A 171 26.90 5.63 -8.86
CA SER A 171 28.02 6.46 -9.32
C SER A 171 27.78 7.01 -10.71
N VAL A 172 27.24 6.22 -11.64
CA VAL A 172 26.89 6.69 -12.99
C VAL A 172 25.78 7.74 -12.92
N ALA A 173 24.68 7.46 -12.21
CA ALA A 173 23.56 8.40 -12.06
C ALA A 173 24.02 9.74 -11.45
N SER A 174 24.95 9.71 -10.49
CA SER A 174 25.49 10.92 -9.86
C SER A 174 26.20 11.88 -10.83
N ARG A 175 26.73 11.38 -11.96
CA ARG A 175 27.35 12.20 -13.02
C ARG A 175 26.33 13.04 -13.80
N PHE A 176 25.03 12.80 -13.59
CA PHE A 176 23.91 13.44 -14.29
C PHE A 176 22.89 14.08 -13.35
N LYS A 177 23.31 14.45 -12.12
CA LYS A 177 22.43 15.08 -11.12
C LYS A 177 21.72 16.35 -11.63
N ASP A 178 22.35 17.08 -12.55
CA ASP A 178 21.85 18.34 -13.11
C ASP A 178 21.06 18.11 -14.43
N ALA A 179 20.79 16.85 -14.82
CA ALA A 179 20.12 16.54 -16.09
C ALA A 179 18.71 17.12 -16.17
N ALA A 180 17.95 17.11 -15.06
CA ALA A 180 16.60 17.68 -15.02
C ALA A 180 16.58 19.21 -15.16
N ASP A 181 17.66 19.88 -14.76
CA ASP A 181 17.82 21.33 -14.94
C ASP A 181 18.36 21.68 -16.33
N THR A 182 19.07 20.75 -16.96
CA THR A 182 19.73 20.96 -18.27
C THR A 182 18.80 20.64 -19.45
N TYR A 183 17.93 19.64 -19.31
CA TYR A 183 17.08 19.12 -20.39
C TYR A 183 15.61 19.33 -20.05
N GLY A 184 14.86 19.94 -20.97
CA GLY A 184 13.48 20.37 -20.72
C GLY A 184 12.48 19.23 -20.60
N ASN A 185 12.78 18.05 -21.15
CA ASN A 185 11.88 16.90 -21.16
C ASN A 185 12.45 15.66 -20.47
N ILE A 186 13.50 15.81 -19.66
CA ILE A 186 14.08 14.72 -18.86
C ILE A 186 13.84 15.01 -17.39
N ASP A 187 13.12 14.12 -16.71
CA ASP A 187 12.85 14.25 -15.27
C ASP A 187 14.05 13.81 -14.41
N GLY A 188 15.02 13.10 -15.01
CA GLY A 188 16.31 12.79 -14.40
C GLY A 188 16.98 11.54 -14.95
N VAL A 189 18.22 11.32 -14.52
CA VAL A 189 18.93 10.04 -14.66
C VAL A 189 19.06 9.42 -13.28
N VAL A 190 18.48 8.25 -13.06
CA VAL A 190 18.35 7.65 -11.73
C VAL A 190 18.88 6.22 -11.69
N ALA A 191 19.49 5.84 -10.57
CA ALA A 191 19.86 4.46 -10.33
C ALA A 191 18.66 3.69 -9.78
N VAL A 192 18.41 2.48 -10.31
CA VAL A 192 17.45 1.52 -9.75
C VAL A 192 18.27 0.38 -9.15
N THR A 193 18.27 0.29 -7.82
CA THR A 193 19.08 -0.64 -7.05
C THR A 193 18.22 -1.50 -6.12
N HIS A 194 18.72 -2.68 -5.74
CA HIS A 194 18.04 -3.63 -4.87
C HIS A 194 19.04 -4.49 -4.11
N THR A 195 18.56 -5.29 -3.16
CA THR A 195 19.39 -6.10 -2.23
C THR A 195 19.53 -7.57 -2.64
N GLU A 196 19.16 -7.92 -3.87
CA GLU A 196 19.07 -9.30 -4.35
C GLU A 196 20.18 -9.59 -5.36
N GLY A 197 20.49 -10.87 -5.60
CA GLY A 197 21.46 -11.27 -6.62
C GLY A 197 22.88 -11.49 -6.12
N GLY A 198 23.20 -11.05 -4.90
CA GLY A 198 24.47 -11.35 -4.24
C GLY A 198 24.66 -12.85 -3.95
N GLY A 199 25.90 -13.32 -4.06
CA GLY A 199 26.28 -14.71 -3.77
C GLY A 199 25.98 -15.71 -4.90
N GLY A 200 26.34 -16.99 -4.69
CA GLY A 200 26.32 -18.02 -5.74
C GLY A 200 25.16 -19.02 -5.69
N ARG A 201 24.19 -18.87 -4.79
CA ARG A 201 23.04 -19.78 -4.68
C ARG A 201 21.84 -19.23 -5.43
N GLN A 202 21.13 -20.08 -6.17
CA GLN A 202 19.89 -19.68 -6.83
C GLN A 202 18.85 -19.25 -5.77
N PRO A 203 18.29 -18.04 -5.87
CA PRO A 203 17.43 -17.52 -4.82
C PRO A 203 15.99 -18.01 -5.03
N ASN A 204 15.28 -18.27 -3.93
CA ASN A 204 13.90 -18.79 -3.96
C ASN A 204 12.90 -17.78 -4.58
N ASN A 205 13.25 -16.49 -4.61
CA ASN A 205 12.45 -15.39 -5.15
C ASN A 205 12.90 -14.97 -6.57
N LEU A 206 13.75 -15.75 -7.27
CA LEU A 206 14.34 -15.36 -8.55
C LEU A 206 13.31 -14.81 -9.56
N ALA A 207 12.18 -15.52 -9.72
CA ALA A 207 11.12 -15.10 -10.63
C ALA A 207 10.49 -13.75 -10.25
N PHE A 208 10.38 -13.43 -8.95
CA PHE A 208 9.88 -12.12 -8.50
C PHE A 208 10.86 -11.02 -8.84
N VAL A 209 12.17 -11.27 -8.63
CA VAL A 209 13.21 -10.30 -8.92
C VAL A 209 13.28 -10.02 -10.42
N LEU A 210 13.43 -11.04 -11.26
CA LEU A 210 13.52 -10.87 -12.72
C LEU A 210 12.28 -10.19 -13.30
N ARG A 211 11.09 -10.55 -12.81
CA ARG A 211 9.84 -9.90 -13.23
C ARG A 211 9.79 -8.42 -12.82
N THR A 212 10.25 -8.11 -11.60
CA THR A 212 10.31 -6.72 -11.12
C THR A 212 11.26 -5.89 -11.96
N LEU A 213 12.46 -6.41 -12.23
CA LEU A 213 13.47 -5.73 -13.07
C LEU A 213 12.95 -5.50 -14.50
N ALA A 214 12.34 -6.52 -15.12
CA ALA A 214 11.70 -6.38 -16.43
C ALA A 214 10.59 -5.30 -16.42
N GLY A 215 9.79 -5.26 -15.36
CA GLY A 215 8.76 -4.22 -15.16
C GLY A 215 9.35 -2.80 -15.11
N PHE A 216 10.48 -2.60 -14.42
CA PHE A 216 11.18 -1.32 -14.41
C PHE A 216 11.67 -0.93 -15.81
N MET A 217 12.26 -1.85 -16.57
CA MET A 217 12.74 -1.58 -17.93
C MET A 217 11.62 -1.14 -18.88
N LEU A 218 10.43 -1.74 -18.76
CA LEU A 218 9.30 -1.46 -19.65
C LEU A 218 8.40 -0.31 -19.19
N HIS A 219 8.53 0.14 -17.94
CA HIS A 219 7.65 1.12 -17.33
C HIS A 219 7.52 2.38 -18.20
N ALA A 220 6.31 2.91 -18.38
CA ALA A 220 6.04 4.03 -19.30
C ALA A 220 6.79 5.33 -18.93
N ASN A 221 7.29 5.45 -17.71
CA ASN A 221 8.13 6.58 -17.29
C ASN A 221 9.60 6.47 -17.76
N VAL A 222 10.02 5.37 -18.36
CA VAL A 222 11.40 5.13 -18.77
C VAL A 222 11.58 5.49 -20.24
N GLY A 223 12.36 6.52 -20.52
CA GLY A 223 12.79 6.89 -21.87
C GLY A 223 13.93 6.00 -22.39
N ALA A 224 14.87 5.65 -21.50
CA ALA A 224 15.95 4.71 -21.80
C ALA A 224 16.45 3.97 -20.55
N VAL A 225 17.05 2.78 -20.73
CA VAL A 225 17.60 1.95 -19.64
C VAL A 225 18.96 1.35 -19.97
N LEU A 226 19.93 1.57 -19.08
CA LEU A 226 21.21 0.85 -19.07
C LEU A 226 21.19 -0.18 -17.93
N ALA A 227 21.09 -1.46 -18.27
CA ALA A 227 21.18 -2.55 -17.30
C ALA A 227 22.65 -2.99 -17.11
N VAL A 228 23.11 -3.02 -15.87
CA VAL A 228 24.52 -3.28 -15.52
C VAL A 228 24.66 -4.42 -14.53
N ASP A 229 25.66 -5.26 -14.75
CA ASP A 229 26.04 -6.33 -13.82
C ASP A 229 27.54 -6.67 -13.95
N TYR A 230 28.09 -7.38 -12.99
CA TYR A 230 29.46 -7.89 -13.07
C TYR A 230 29.55 -9.25 -13.80
N GLY A 231 28.42 -9.80 -14.26
CA GLY A 231 28.30 -11.18 -14.74
C GLY A 231 28.51 -12.23 -13.64
N THR A 232 28.84 -11.79 -12.42
CA THR A 232 28.99 -12.61 -11.21
C THR A 232 27.76 -12.41 -10.33
N GLY A 233 27.26 -13.50 -9.74
CA GLY A 233 26.10 -13.49 -8.87
C GLY A 233 25.23 -14.72 -9.08
N SER A 234 24.08 -14.70 -8.44
CA SER A 234 23.11 -15.80 -8.54
C SER A 234 22.25 -15.72 -9.81
N PHE A 235 22.26 -14.57 -10.48
CA PHE A 235 21.70 -14.31 -11.80
C PHE A 235 22.41 -13.10 -12.42
N SER A 236 22.20 -12.87 -13.71
CA SER A 236 22.93 -11.86 -14.50
C SER A 236 22.02 -11.13 -15.49
N ASN A 237 22.60 -10.19 -16.24
CA ASN A 237 21.97 -9.56 -17.40
C ASN A 237 21.48 -10.60 -18.43
N ASN A 238 22.17 -11.73 -18.59
CA ASN A 238 21.71 -12.81 -19.46
C ASN A 238 20.45 -13.47 -18.90
N SER A 239 20.40 -13.72 -17.58
CA SER A 239 19.19 -14.27 -16.95
C SER A 239 17.97 -13.37 -17.10
N LEU A 240 18.17 -12.04 -17.00
CA LEU A 240 17.11 -11.06 -17.23
C LEU A 240 16.66 -11.05 -18.69
N GLN A 241 17.59 -11.05 -19.64
CA GLN A 241 17.28 -11.13 -21.08
C GLN A 241 16.51 -12.41 -21.41
N ASP A 242 16.96 -13.57 -20.92
CA ASP A 242 16.29 -14.87 -21.13
C ASP A 242 14.87 -14.86 -20.54
N PHE A 243 14.70 -14.30 -19.34
CA PHE A 243 13.38 -14.14 -18.73
C PHE A 243 12.46 -13.24 -19.56
N MET A 244 12.99 -12.12 -20.06
CA MET A 244 12.21 -11.18 -20.87
C MET A 244 11.83 -11.76 -22.24
N ALA A 245 12.74 -12.49 -22.90
CA ALA A 245 12.52 -13.12 -24.19
C ALA A 245 11.58 -14.33 -24.13
N SER A 246 11.61 -15.09 -23.02
CA SER A 246 10.69 -16.21 -22.80
C SER A 246 9.31 -15.76 -22.32
N GLY A 247 9.22 -14.57 -21.74
CA GLY A 247 7.96 -13.92 -21.39
C GLY A 247 7.47 -12.96 -22.47
N ASP A 248 6.36 -12.29 -22.19
CA ASP A 248 5.82 -11.22 -23.03
C ASP A 248 6.30 -9.84 -22.53
N TYR A 249 7.63 -9.64 -22.55
CA TYR A 249 8.34 -8.45 -22.08
C TYR A 249 9.28 -7.90 -23.17
N SER A 250 8.74 -7.53 -24.34
CA SER A 250 9.56 -6.99 -25.45
C SER A 250 10.18 -5.62 -25.14
N LEU A 251 11.47 -5.47 -25.49
CA LEU A 251 12.24 -4.23 -25.39
C LEU A 251 12.31 -3.44 -26.70
N ASP A 252 11.61 -3.87 -27.76
CA ASP A 252 11.70 -3.27 -29.10
C ASP A 252 11.38 -1.76 -29.10
N ASP A 253 10.48 -1.34 -28.20
CA ASP A 253 10.04 0.05 -28.03
C ASP A 253 10.75 0.79 -26.87
N VAL A 254 11.91 0.28 -26.43
CA VAL A 254 12.71 0.86 -25.36
C VAL A 254 14.12 1.08 -25.85
N THR A 255 14.64 2.31 -25.75
CA THR A 255 16.07 2.53 -25.92
C THR A 255 16.80 1.90 -24.74
N HIS A 256 17.63 0.90 -25.01
CA HIS A 256 18.24 0.12 -23.95
C HIS A 256 19.63 -0.42 -24.32
N ALA A 257 20.41 -0.77 -23.30
CA ALA A 257 21.62 -1.56 -23.44
C ALA A 257 21.84 -2.43 -22.20
N PHE A 258 22.47 -3.57 -22.40
CA PHE A 258 23.00 -4.42 -21.33
C PHE A 258 24.52 -4.31 -21.32
N MET A 259 25.09 -4.09 -20.13
CA MET A 259 26.50 -3.81 -19.96
C MET A 259 27.08 -4.67 -18.84
N GLY A 260 27.91 -5.64 -19.23
CA GLY A 260 28.78 -6.36 -18.29
C GLY A 260 29.96 -5.49 -17.87
N LEU A 261 30.24 -5.46 -16.57
CA LEU A 261 31.26 -4.61 -15.94
C LEU A 261 32.59 -5.36 -15.76
N GLY A 262 33.67 -4.71 -16.15
CA GLY A 262 35.04 -5.15 -15.90
C GLY A 262 35.58 -4.76 -14.51
N ALA A 263 36.86 -5.09 -14.28
CA ALA A 263 37.53 -4.81 -13.01
C ALA A 263 37.90 -3.34 -12.79
N ASP A 264 38.18 -2.59 -13.87
CA ASP A 264 38.53 -1.18 -13.78
C ASP A 264 37.28 -0.30 -13.71
N ARG A 265 36.88 0.02 -12.49
CA ARG A 265 35.65 0.75 -12.19
C ARG A 265 35.54 2.10 -12.91
N GLU A 266 36.61 2.89 -12.97
CA GLU A 266 36.52 4.25 -13.52
C GLU A 266 36.33 4.22 -15.03
N THR A 267 37.07 3.33 -15.72
CA THR A 267 36.90 3.09 -17.15
C THR A 267 35.47 2.62 -17.47
N GLU A 268 34.90 1.72 -16.68
CA GLU A 268 33.52 1.28 -16.87
C GLU A 268 32.50 2.40 -16.59
N ILE A 269 32.75 3.28 -15.60
CA ILE A 269 31.89 4.45 -15.34
C ILE A 269 31.88 5.37 -16.56
N GLU A 270 33.05 5.71 -17.12
CA GLU A 270 33.13 6.57 -18.29
C GLU A 270 32.45 5.95 -19.52
N ARG A 271 32.55 4.63 -19.69
CA ARG A 271 31.81 3.91 -20.75
C ARG A 271 30.30 4.02 -20.56
N ALA A 272 29.80 3.78 -19.35
CA ALA A 272 28.38 3.92 -19.03
C ALA A 272 27.88 5.37 -19.21
N VAL A 273 28.67 6.36 -18.78
CA VAL A 273 28.40 7.79 -18.99
C VAL A 273 28.34 8.13 -20.47
N GLY A 274 29.24 7.57 -21.29
CA GLY A 274 29.22 7.72 -22.74
C GLY A 274 27.89 7.27 -23.35
N ILE A 275 27.43 6.07 -23.01
CA ILE A 275 26.14 5.52 -23.47
C ILE A 275 24.97 6.44 -23.09
N VAL A 276 24.92 6.88 -21.82
CA VAL A 276 23.84 7.77 -21.36
C VAL A 276 23.88 9.11 -22.10
N ARG A 277 25.07 9.68 -22.34
CA ARG A 277 25.21 10.94 -23.09
C ARG A 277 24.68 10.86 -24.52
N GLU A 278 24.83 9.70 -25.16
CA GLU A 278 24.28 9.47 -26.51
C GLU A 278 22.75 9.44 -26.50
N TRP A 279 22.13 8.97 -25.42
CA TRP A 279 20.67 8.92 -25.29
C TRP A 279 20.03 10.23 -24.88
N LEU A 280 20.74 11.13 -24.19
CA LEU A 280 20.18 12.39 -23.68
C LEU A 280 19.43 13.20 -24.76
N PRO A 281 19.99 13.47 -25.95
CA PRO A 281 19.26 14.22 -26.98
C PRO A 281 18.00 13.49 -27.49
N GLN A 282 18.07 12.16 -27.61
CA GLN A 282 16.94 11.36 -28.07
C GLN A 282 15.80 11.38 -27.05
N VAL A 283 16.11 11.19 -25.76
CA VAL A 283 15.11 11.19 -24.69
C VAL A 283 14.55 12.60 -24.47
N ASP A 284 15.36 13.64 -24.58
CA ASP A 284 14.91 15.04 -24.47
C ASP A 284 14.03 15.49 -25.64
N SER A 285 14.15 14.87 -26.82
CA SER A 285 13.27 15.16 -27.96
C SER A 285 11.83 14.64 -27.79
N GLN A 286 11.57 13.84 -26.75
CA GLN A 286 10.25 13.29 -26.45
C GLN A 286 9.46 14.30 -25.65
N HIS A 287 8.43 14.88 -26.25
CA HIS A 287 7.58 15.88 -25.60
C HIS A 287 6.32 15.27 -25.00
N ARG A 288 5.75 15.95 -24.00
CA ARG A 288 4.41 15.64 -23.52
C ARG A 288 3.37 15.94 -24.60
N SER A 289 2.33 15.12 -24.65
CA SER A 289 1.11 15.34 -25.41
C SER A 289 -0.10 15.31 -24.49
N VAL A 290 -1.21 15.90 -24.93
CA VAL A 290 -2.51 15.74 -24.29
C VAL A 290 -2.95 14.28 -24.42
N GLU A 291 -3.09 13.60 -23.29
CA GLU A 291 -3.36 12.17 -23.19
C GLU A 291 -4.58 11.89 -22.33
N SER A 292 -5.35 10.86 -22.68
CA SER A 292 -6.51 10.45 -21.88
C SER A 292 -6.07 9.83 -20.55
N VAL A 293 -6.78 10.17 -19.46
CA VAL A 293 -6.63 9.54 -18.13
C VAL A 293 -6.82 8.03 -18.18
N ALA A 294 -7.45 7.48 -19.23
CA ALA A 294 -7.52 6.04 -19.48
C ALA A 294 -6.15 5.34 -19.53
N ASN A 295 -5.07 6.08 -19.77
CA ASN A 295 -3.71 5.53 -19.76
C ASN A 295 -3.05 5.52 -18.37
N LEU A 296 -3.68 6.10 -17.34
CA LEU A 296 -3.13 6.14 -15.99
C LEU A 296 -3.36 4.82 -15.25
N ARG A 297 -2.30 4.37 -14.58
CA ARG A 297 -2.29 3.23 -13.67
C ARG A 297 -1.84 3.72 -12.29
N LEU A 298 -2.71 3.65 -11.29
CA LEU A 298 -2.41 4.09 -9.92
C LEU A 298 -2.01 2.90 -9.05
N ALA A 299 -0.89 2.99 -8.35
CA ALA A 299 -0.53 2.06 -7.27
C ALA A 299 -0.91 2.65 -5.91
N LEU A 300 -1.60 1.88 -5.08
CA LEU A 300 -2.06 2.28 -3.76
C LEU A 300 -1.28 1.51 -2.69
N GLN A 301 -0.64 2.24 -1.78
CA GLN A 301 0.10 1.69 -0.64
C GLN A 301 -0.08 2.57 0.60
N CYS A 302 0.13 2.00 1.78
CA CYS A 302 0.26 2.70 3.04
C CYS A 302 1.74 2.83 3.43
N GLY A 303 2.05 3.90 4.18
CA GLY A 303 3.34 4.05 4.86
C GLY A 303 3.22 3.61 6.32
N GLY A 304 3.24 4.58 7.23
CA GLY A 304 3.06 4.32 8.66
C GLY A 304 1.60 4.38 9.11
N SER A 305 0.84 3.29 8.97
CA SER A 305 -0.59 3.26 9.33
C SER A 305 -0.88 3.68 10.78
N ASP A 306 -2.02 4.32 10.98
CA ASP A 306 -2.57 4.74 12.27
C ASP A 306 -4.11 4.61 12.28
N ALA A 307 -4.74 4.97 13.40
CA ALA A 307 -6.20 4.92 13.52
C ALA A 307 -6.95 5.88 12.57
N PHE A 308 -6.29 6.93 12.06
CA PHE A 308 -6.91 7.92 11.16
C PHE A 308 -6.86 7.50 9.70
N SER A 309 -5.89 6.66 9.33
CA SER A 309 -5.63 6.22 7.96
C SER A 309 -6.91 5.72 7.27
N GLY A 310 -7.71 4.89 7.96
CA GLY A 310 -8.95 4.32 7.42
C GLY A 310 -10.15 5.29 7.37
N ILE A 311 -10.08 6.46 8.01
CA ILE A 311 -11.15 7.48 8.01
C ILE A 311 -10.77 8.77 7.26
N SER A 312 -9.53 8.90 6.80
CA SER A 312 -9.05 10.06 6.05
C SER A 312 -8.35 9.67 4.73
N GLY A 313 -7.04 9.39 4.78
CA GLY A 313 -6.19 9.19 3.61
C GLY A 313 -6.60 8.00 2.75
N ASN A 314 -6.93 6.86 3.37
CA ASN A 314 -7.30 5.66 2.61
C ASN A 314 -8.63 5.83 1.87
N PRO A 315 -9.72 6.33 2.50
CA PRO A 315 -10.94 6.69 1.77
C PRO A 315 -10.72 7.70 0.63
N LEU A 316 -9.88 8.72 0.84
CA LEU A 316 -9.57 9.70 -0.22
C LEU A 316 -8.84 9.03 -1.39
N ALA A 317 -7.85 8.18 -1.11
CA ALA A 317 -7.13 7.42 -2.13
C ALA A 317 -8.08 6.49 -2.90
N GLY A 318 -9.02 5.83 -2.21
CA GLY A 318 -10.06 5.02 -2.84
C GLY A 318 -10.99 5.83 -3.74
N TRP A 319 -11.37 7.04 -3.33
CA TRP A 319 -12.16 7.95 -4.16
C TRP A 319 -11.40 8.41 -5.40
N VAL A 320 -10.12 8.79 -5.28
CA VAL A 320 -9.27 9.14 -6.43
C VAL A 320 -9.12 7.96 -7.38
N ALA A 321 -8.90 6.75 -6.86
CA ALA A 321 -8.82 5.53 -7.67
C ALA A 321 -10.13 5.28 -8.43
N LYS A 322 -11.28 5.46 -7.77
CA LYS A 322 -12.60 5.37 -8.41
C LYS A 322 -12.72 6.36 -9.57
N GLU A 323 -12.34 7.63 -9.39
CA GLU A 323 -12.42 8.62 -10.46
C GLU A 323 -11.50 8.28 -11.63
N VAL A 324 -10.28 7.78 -11.39
CA VAL A 324 -9.42 7.28 -12.47
C VAL A 324 -10.05 6.11 -13.23
N ILE A 325 -10.65 5.15 -12.52
CA ILE A 325 -11.34 4.01 -13.15
C ILE A 325 -12.57 4.45 -13.95
N ARG A 326 -13.35 5.43 -13.45
CA ARG A 326 -14.45 6.04 -14.20
C ARG A 326 -13.97 6.71 -15.49
N ASN A 327 -12.74 7.23 -15.50
CA ASN A 327 -12.09 7.78 -16.70
C ASN A 327 -11.42 6.71 -17.59
N GLY A 328 -11.58 5.42 -17.26
CA GLY A 328 -11.06 4.29 -18.03
C GLY A 328 -9.64 3.86 -17.67
N GLY A 329 -9.02 4.48 -16.66
CA GLY A 329 -7.71 4.05 -16.14
C GLY A 329 -7.85 2.88 -15.18
N SER A 330 -6.78 2.55 -14.47
CA SER A 330 -6.77 1.43 -13.52
C SER A 330 -6.06 1.78 -12.21
N ALA A 331 -6.35 1.00 -11.16
CA ALA A 331 -5.71 1.13 -9.86
C ALA A 331 -5.39 -0.26 -9.29
N ASN A 332 -4.24 -0.38 -8.63
CA ASN A 332 -3.76 -1.59 -7.98
C ASN A 332 -3.61 -1.38 -6.47
N LEU A 333 -4.25 -2.24 -5.70
CA LEU A 333 -4.12 -2.32 -4.24
C LEU A 333 -3.17 -3.49 -3.92
N ALA A 334 -1.90 -3.19 -3.69
CA ALA A 334 -0.84 -4.22 -3.68
C ALA A 334 -0.66 -4.96 -2.35
N GLU A 335 -0.88 -4.29 -1.21
CA GLU A 335 -0.51 -4.74 0.14
C GLU A 335 -1.36 -5.93 0.64
N THR A 336 -1.13 -7.13 0.10
CA THR A 336 -1.92 -8.35 0.39
C THR A 336 -1.99 -8.65 1.90
N ASP A 337 -0.89 -8.42 2.61
CA ASP A 337 -0.79 -8.63 4.06
C ASP A 337 -1.60 -7.64 4.88
N GLU A 338 -1.77 -6.42 4.37
CA GLU A 338 -2.66 -5.38 4.92
C GLU A 338 -4.13 -5.63 4.60
N LEU A 339 -4.50 -6.71 3.88
CA LEU A 339 -5.90 -7.04 3.58
C LEU A 339 -6.40 -8.28 4.35
N ILE A 340 -5.55 -8.89 5.17
CA ILE A 340 -5.89 -10.08 5.96
C ILE A 340 -6.88 -9.69 7.06
N GLY A 341 -8.07 -10.28 7.05
CA GLY A 341 -9.19 -9.89 7.92
C GLY A 341 -10.13 -8.82 7.34
N ALA A 342 -9.85 -8.33 6.12
CA ALA A 342 -10.74 -7.42 5.38
C ALA A 342 -11.36 -8.08 4.14
N GLU A 343 -11.30 -9.41 4.03
CA GLU A 343 -11.74 -10.15 2.86
C GLU A 343 -13.22 -9.92 2.56
N SER A 344 -14.07 -9.83 3.59
CA SER A 344 -15.50 -9.51 3.43
C SER A 344 -15.73 -8.16 2.75
N TYR A 345 -14.93 -7.15 3.09
CA TYR A 345 -14.99 -5.84 2.46
C TYR A 345 -14.47 -5.89 1.02
N VAL A 346 -13.33 -6.57 0.80
CA VAL A 346 -12.72 -6.68 -0.54
C VAL A 346 -13.65 -7.39 -1.53
N LEU A 347 -14.26 -8.48 -1.08
CA LEU A 347 -15.07 -9.36 -1.92
C LEU A 347 -16.55 -8.97 -2.00
N GLU A 348 -16.98 -7.91 -1.32
CA GLU A 348 -18.34 -7.35 -1.42
C GLU A 348 -18.69 -6.93 -2.86
N ASN A 349 -17.70 -6.47 -3.63
CA ASN A 349 -17.87 -6.07 -5.03
C ASN A 349 -16.70 -6.63 -5.86
N VAL A 350 -16.85 -7.86 -6.35
CA VAL A 350 -15.83 -8.59 -7.12
C VAL A 350 -16.43 -9.12 -8.43
N ARG A 351 -15.65 -9.13 -9.50
CA ARG A 351 -16.09 -9.48 -10.87
C ARG A 351 -16.82 -10.81 -10.95
N ASP A 352 -16.20 -11.87 -10.42
CA ASP A 352 -16.71 -13.22 -10.49
C ASP A 352 -16.09 -14.11 -9.42
N GLU A 353 -16.56 -15.35 -9.35
CA GLU A 353 -16.08 -16.33 -8.37
C GLU A 353 -14.62 -16.73 -8.60
N VAL A 354 -14.11 -16.63 -9.84
CA VAL A 354 -12.71 -16.94 -10.16
C VAL A 354 -11.80 -15.88 -9.54
N THR A 355 -12.10 -14.59 -9.75
CA THR A 355 -11.38 -13.48 -9.13
C THR A 355 -11.47 -13.54 -7.61
N ALA A 356 -12.65 -13.87 -7.06
CA ALA A 356 -12.82 -14.01 -5.61
C ALA A 356 -11.94 -15.13 -5.02
N ARG A 357 -11.90 -16.30 -5.66
CA ARG A 357 -11.02 -17.41 -5.22
C ARG A 357 -9.56 -17.04 -5.36
N ARG A 358 -9.16 -16.41 -6.47
CA ARG A 358 -7.77 -15.97 -6.67
C ARG A 358 -7.31 -15.00 -5.59
N PHE A 359 -8.17 -14.09 -5.14
CA PHE A 359 -7.89 -13.22 -4.00
C PHE A 359 -7.63 -14.01 -2.71
N LEU A 360 -8.50 -14.96 -2.39
CA LEU A 360 -8.37 -15.82 -1.20
C LEU A 360 -7.11 -16.70 -1.28
N ASP A 361 -6.77 -17.22 -2.46
CA ASP A 361 -5.56 -17.99 -2.69
C ASP A 361 -4.31 -17.14 -2.39
N LYS A 362 -4.28 -15.86 -2.82
CA LYS A 362 -3.17 -14.96 -2.51
C LYS A 362 -3.00 -14.67 -1.02
N ILE A 363 -4.11 -14.54 -0.30
CA ILE A 363 -4.11 -14.43 1.16
C ILE A 363 -3.53 -15.70 1.79
N ALA A 364 -3.97 -16.88 1.35
CA ALA A 364 -3.48 -18.16 1.85
C ALA A 364 -2.00 -18.39 1.54
N GLU A 365 -1.55 -18.08 0.32
CA GLU A 365 -0.15 -18.13 -0.09
C GLU A 365 0.72 -17.22 0.78
N PHE A 366 0.27 -15.99 1.06
CA PHE A 366 1.00 -15.08 1.94
C PHE A 366 1.10 -15.62 3.37
N LYS A 367 -0.01 -16.13 3.93
CA LYS A 367 -0.02 -16.74 5.28
C LYS A 367 0.91 -17.95 5.37
N ALA A 368 0.91 -18.82 4.35
CA ALA A 368 1.82 -19.95 4.28
C ALA A 368 3.28 -19.50 4.21
N ARG A 369 3.58 -18.48 3.40
CA ARG A 369 4.92 -17.87 3.34
C ARG A 369 5.35 -17.32 4.70
N ALA A 370 4.51 -16.55 5.37
CA ALA A 370 4.78 -16.04 6.71
C ALA A 370 5.08 -17.18 7.71
N ALA A 371 4.23 -18.22 7.73
CA ALA A 371 4.40 -19.37 8.62
C ALA A 371 5.71 -20.13 8.38
N ASN A 372 6.11 -20.30 7.12
CA ASN A 372 7.39 -20.94 6.76
C ASN A 372 8.61 -20.15 7.27
N HIS A 373 8.44 -18.86 7.56
CA HIS A 373 9.46 -18.00 8.17
C HIS A 373 9.28 -17.82 9.69
N GLY A 374 8.41 -18.61 10.33
CA GLY A 374 8.20 -18.57 11.78
C GLY A 374 7.41 -17.34 12.27
N THR A 375 6.69 -16.66 11.37
CA THR A 375 5.84 -15.50 11.70
C THR A 375 4.39 -15.75 11.30
N SER A 376 3.48 -14.93 11.80
CA SER A 376 2.07 -14.93 11.38
C SER A 376 1.69 -13.57 10.83
N ALA A 377 0.79 -13.55 9.85
CA ALA A 377 0.27 -12.30 9.33
C ALA A 377 -0.53 -11.52 10.40
N GLU A 378 -1.15 -12.26 11.33
CA GLU A 378 -1.89 -11.74 12.48
C GLU A 378 -0.97 -11.07 13.53
N GLY A 379 0.36 -11.21 13.41
CA GLY A 379 1.35 -10.52 14.22
C GLY A 379 1.45 -9.01 13.93
N ASN A 380 1.02 -8.56 12.75
CA ASN A 380 0.79 -7.16 12.41
C ASN A 380 -0.51 -6.69 13.11
N PRO A 381 -0.65 -5.52 13.77
CA PRO A 381 0.14 -4.28 13.82
C PRO A 381 1.45 -4.28 14.65
N SER A 382 2.41 -3.43 14.23
CA SER A 382 3.65 -3.15 14.98
C SER A 382 3.40 -2.37 16.28
N GLY A 383 4.38 -2.34 17.19
CA GLY A 383 4.30 -1.55 18.44
C GLY A 383 4.00 -0.05 18.23
N GLY A 384 4.50 0.55 17.13
CA GLY A 384 4.19 1.94 16.78
C GLY A 384 2.75 2.13 16.29
N ASN A 385 2.19 1.15 15.59
CA ASN A 385 0.78 1.16 15.17
C ASN A 385 -0.17 0.97 16.37
N ASN A 386 0.17 0.05 17.28
CA ASN A 386 -0.56 -0.21 18.52
C ASN A 386 -0.69 1.07 19.36
N TYR A 387 0.43 1.79 19.54
CA TYR A 387 0.43 3.06 20.24
C TYR A 387 -0.47 4.11 19.58
N ARG A 388 -0.56 4.13 18.25
CA ARG A 388 -1.42 5.04 17.47
C ARG A 388 -2.85 4.51 17.22
N GLY A 389 -3.34 3.59 18.05
CA GLY A 389 -4.75 3.21 18.07
C GLY A 389 -5.17 2.08 17.13
N LEU A 390 -4.22 1.34 16.55
CA LEU A 390 -4.51 0.13 15.77
C LEU A 390 -4.34 -1.11 16.64
N TYR A 391 -5.46 -1.67 17.13
CA TYR A 391 -5.43 -2.67 18.20
C TYR A 391 -5.09 -4.09 17.76
N ASN A 392 -5.43 -4.43 16.51
CA ASN A 392 -5.21 -5.74 15.93
C ASN A 392 -5.25 -5.68 14.40
N ILE A 393 -4.96 -6.81 13.76
CA ILE A 393 -4.89 -6.93 12.30
C ILE A 393 -6.23 -6.62 11.64
N ALA A 394 -7.36 -7.07 12.19
CA ALA A 394 -8.68 -6.81 11.60
C ALA A 394 -8.91 -5.29 11.45
N LEU A 395 -8.67 -4.53 12.52
CA LEU A 395 -8.86 -3.08 12.49
C LEU A 395 -7.95 -2.38 11.50
N LYS A 396 -6.68 -2.80 11.45
CA LYS A 396 -5.68 -2.28 10.50
C LYS A 396 -6.08 -2.59 9.07
N SER A 397 -6.45 -3.84 8.79
CA SER A 397 -6.76 -4.32 7.46
C SER A 397 -8.03 -3.72 6.90
N ILE A 398 -9.09 -3.57 7.71
CA ILE A 398 -10.32 -2.92 7.28
C ILE A 398 -10.01 -1.47 6.88
N GLY A 399 -9.21 -0.76 7.69
CA GLY A 399 -8.77 0.60 7.39
C GLY A 399 -7.93 0.66 6.10
N ALA A 400 -7.02 -0.28 5.87
CA ALA A 400 -6.21 -0.38 4.66
C ALA A 400 -7.04 -0.70 3.42
N ALA A 401 -8.06 -1.55 3.56
CA ALA A 401 -8.97 -1.93 2.48
C ALA A 401 -9.85 -0.77 2.00
N ARG A 402 -10.02 0.30 2.81
CA ARG A 402 -10.70 1.54 2.40
C ARG A 402 -10.03 2.26 1.22
N LYS A 403 -8.80 1.88 0.84
CA LYS A 403 -8.16 2.29 -0.41
C LYS A 403 -8.88 1.74 -1.65
N ARG A 404 -9.79 0.76 -1.50
CA ARG A 404 -10.80 0.39 -2.50
C ARG A 404 -12.14 1.02 -2.11
N ASP A 405 -12.66 1.91 -2.95
CA ASP A 405 -14.03 2.41 -2.81
C ASP A 405 -15.02 1.23 -3.00
N PRO A 406 -16.05 1.06 -2.15
CA PRO A 406 -17.00 -0.06 -2.26
C PRO A 406 -17.68 -0.17 -3.63
N GLN A 407 -17.88 0.96 -4.33
CA GLN A 407 -18.48 0.98 -5.66
C GLN A 407 -17.55 0.43 -6.75
N VAL A 408 -16.25 0.43 -6.51
CA VAL A 408 -15.25 -0.10 -7.45
C VAL A 408 -15.20 -1.61 -7.31
N ARG A 409 -15.44 -2.28 -8.44
CA ARG A 409 -15.37 -3.74 -8.54
C ARG A 409 -13.92 -4.19 -8.64
N LEU A 410 -13.57 -5.22 -7.88
CA LEU A 410 -12.31 -5.95 -8.06
C LEU A 410 -12.39 -6.79 -9.34
N ASP A 411 -11.67 -6.38 -10.38
CA ASP A 411 -11.68 -7.07 -11.68
C ASP A 411 -10.64 -8.18 -11.80
N PHE A 412 -9.45 -7.95 -11.23
CA PHE A 412 -8.30 -8.84 -11.36
C PHE A 412 -7.54 -8.99 -10.05
N VAL A 413 -6.85 -10.13 -9.91
CA VAL A 413 -5.87 -10.39 -8.88
C VAL A 413 -4.63 -10.92 -9.57
N ILE A 414 -3.58 -10.10 -9.58
CA ILE A 414 -2.33 -10.35 -10.29
C ILE A 414 -1.24 -10.85 -9.34
N ASP A 415 -0.24 -11.53 -9.87
CA ASP A 415 0.93 -11.94 -9.11
C ASP A 415 1.85 -10.74 -8.79
N TYR A 416 2.76 -10.94 -7.84
CA TYR A 416 3.79 -9.95 -7.52
C TYR A 416 4.53 -9.51 -8.79
N ALA A 417 4.62 -8.19 -9.00
CA ALA A 417 5.24 -7.53 -10.16
C ALA A 417 4.68 -7.91 -11.54
N GLU A 418 3.53 -8.59 -11.61
CA GLU A 418 2.88 -8.86 -12.89
C GLU A 418 2.35 -7.55 -13.52
N PRO A 419 2.47 -7.36 -14.85
CA PRO A 419 1.94 -6.16 -15.51
C PRO A 419 0.42 -6.05 -15.43
N MET A 420 -0.08 -4.83 -15.24
CA MET A 420 -1.50 -4.50 -15.39
C MET A 420 -1.85 -4.35 -16.88
N ARG A 421 -2.31 -5.46 -17.50
CA ARG A 421 -2.59 -5.53 -18.94
C ARG A 421 -4.00 -5.08 -19.32
N GLU A 422 -4.97 -5.21 -18.42
CA GLU A 422 -6.39 -4.90 -18.62
C GLU A 422 -6.85 -3.72 -17.78
#